data_AF-A0A7D5Z0G3-F1
#
_entry.id   AF-A0A7D5Z0G3-F1
#
_cell.length_a   1.000
_cell.length_b   1.000
_cell.length_c   1.000
_cell.angle_alpha   90.00
_cell.angle_beta   90.00
_cell.angle_gamma   90.00
#
_symmetry.space_group_name_H-M   'P 1'
#
loop_
_entity.id
_entity.type
_entity.pdbx_description
1 polymer ?
#
loop_
_entity_poly.entity_id
_entity_poly.type
_entity_poly.pdbx_seq_one_letter_code
_entity_poly.pdbx_strand_id
1 'polypeptide(L)'
;MPSHVYDVIVVGGGAIGLGAAYEVAKAGKSILVLEQSCLFNASGSSNDLARMYRTMYTEPFMAELAYKSMGIWNELEMDAGTSLRVMSGLLNFGDATMGADTPEGTLMGPIANLEKLGMPFRRMTKKEMENEYPFKKLPEAWEGIFAPDNGVINVPLLVRTLARLAKDYGAHTKQYTEVKKLVPVKDNGEDTWRVETRVNGDEAVLFRARKIIIAAGAYTNHVVQPSFNFKLKLNIWEMVASYFSVNAGPSGTLFPSMWFQFANDKHGRSRLFYGFPTVEWGPPNVCRIAVDAATRQITDPSLRCGSVVNPEDIHDTQQFIKEHLVGVDHMTPAYTLSCLQTNTFDNMFVLDYIPEQYLQGGARDSVAVFTAGWAMKFVPLIGRALKDMVLNGHSEYALDEFKIDRLDPKSKGKYGKPQAGIIDEVDADFANSWEHL
;
A
#
# COMPACT_ATOMS: atom_id res chain seq x y z
N MET A 1 -14.66 28.82 -21.82
CA MET A 1 -15.81 28.06 -21.28
C MET A 1 -15.71 28.11 -19.77
N PRO A 2 -16.80 28.26 -19.00
CA PRO A 2 -16.71 28.13 -17.55
C PRO A 2 -16.11 26.75 -17.25
N SER A 3 -15.01 26.72 -16.50
CA SER A 3 -14.32 25.48 -16.16
C SER A 3 -15.28 24.59 -15.37
N HIS A 4 -15.59 23.41 -15.89
CA HIS A 4 -16.40 22.41 -15.20
C HIS A 4 -15.82 22.14 -13.80
N VAL A 5 -16.66 22.23 -12.77
CA VAL A 5 -16.29 21.92 -11.37
C VAL A 5 -16.73 20.49 -11.09
N TYR A 6 -15.77 19.64 -10.76
CA TYR A 6 -16.05 18.27 -10.34
C TYR A 6 -16.53 18.23 -8.90
N ASP A 7 -17.33 17.22 -8.54
CA ASP A 7 -17.64 16.96 -7.13
C ASP A 7 -16.37 16.55 -6.39
N VAL A 8 -15.57 15.66 -7.01
CA VAL A 8 -14.31 15.15 -6.44
C VAL A 8 -13.20 15.13 -7.49
N ILE A 9 -11.99 15.55 -7.12
CA ILE A 9 -10.76 15.21 -7.86
C ILE A 9 -9.91 14.27 -7.01
N VAL A 10 -9.44 13.18 -7.62
CA VAL A 10 -8.46 12.27 -7.03
C VAL A 10 -7.09 12.56 -7.61
N VAL A 11 -6.11 12.77 -6.74
CA VAL A 11 -4.70 12.94 -7.08
C VAL A 11 -3.97 11.60 -6.88
N GLY A 12 -3.59 10.96 -7.99
CA GLY A 12 -2.97 9.63 -8.03
C GLY A 12 -3.90 8.58 -8.64
N GLY A 13 -3.48 7.96 -9.75
CA GLY A 13 -4.21 6.91 -10.48
C GLY A 13 -3.74 5.48 -10.16
N GLY A 14 -3.22 5.26 -8.95
CA GLY A 14 -2.87 3.94 -8.44
C GLY A 14 -4.08 3.15 -7.93
N ALA A 15 -3.84 1.98 -7.32
CA ALA A 15 -4.92 1.10 -6.86
C ALA A 15 -5.91 1.80 -5.90
N ILE A 16 -5.40 2.58 -4.94
CA ILE A 16 -6.25 3.33 -3.99
C ILE A 16 -7.04 4.43 -4.67
N GLY A 17 -6.39 5.24 -5.50
CA GLY A 17 -7.06 6.34 -6.20
C GLY A 17 -8.13 5.86 -7.17
N LEU A 18 -7.87 4.77 -7.89
CA LEU A 18 -8.88 4.12 -8.75
C LEU A 18 -10.00 3.47 -7.94
N GLY A 19 -9.69 2.90 -6.77
CA GLY A 19 -10.69 2.37 -5.83
C GLY A 19 -11.64 3.46 -5.32
N ALA A 20 -11.10 4.61 -4.91
CA ALA A 20 -11.90 5.76 -4.51
C ALA A 20 -12.70 6.33 -5.69
N ALA A 21 -12.10 6.39 -6.88
CA ALA A 21 -12.78 6.86 -8.09
C ALA A 21 -13.98 5.99 -8.46
N TYR A 22 -13.81 4.67 -8.37
CA TYR A 22 -14.88 3.70 -8.55
C TYR A 22 -16.04 3.93 -7.58
N GLU A 23 -15.77 4.01 -6.28
CA GLU A 23 -16.81 4.17 -5.24
C GLU A 23 -17.54 5.52 -5.35
N VAL A 24 -16.81 6.61 -5.63
CA VAL A 24 -17.42 7.95 -5.82
C VAL A 24 -18.25 8.02 -7.10
N ALA A 25 -17.76 7.48 -8.22
CA ALA A 25 -18.51 7.44 -9.47
C ALA A 25 -19.76 6.56 -9.35
N LYS A 26 -19.67 5.41 -8.67
CA LYS A 26 -20.80 4.53 -8.38
C LYS A 26 -21.89 5.22 -7.55
N ALA A 27 -21.51 6.18 -6.70
CA ALA A 27 -22.42 7.05 -5.97
C ALA A 27 -23.04 8.20 -6.83
N GLY A 28 -22.78 8.22 -8.14
CA GLY A 28 -23.35 9.18 -9.09
C GLY A 28 -22.72 10.57 -9.04
N LYS A 29 -21.50 10.70 -8.50
CA LYS A 29 -20.78 11.98 -8.39
C LYS A 29 -19.78 12.15 -9.52
N SER A 30 -19.65 13.38 -10.01
CA SER A 30 -18.66 13.72 -11.05
C SER A 30 -17.26 13.67 -10.48
N ILE A 31 -16.38 12.88 -11.10
CA ILE A 31 -15.04 12.66 -10.58
C ILE A 31 -13.99 12.63 -11.70
N LEU A 32 -12.83 13.23 -11.41
CA LEU A 32 -11.66 13.20 -12.26
C LEU A 32 -10.45 12.66 -11.49
N VAL A 33 -9.82 11.63 -12.06
CA VAL A 33 -8.53 11.08 -11.59
C VAL A 33 -7.40 11.75 -12.37
N LEU A 34 -6.42 12.30 -11.65
CA LEU A 34 -5.21 12.89 -12.21
C LEU A 34 -4.01 12.01 -11.86
N GLU A 35 -3.36 11.45 -12.88
CA GLU A 35 -2.18 10.60 -12.75
C GLU A 35 -0.99 11.24 -13.45
N GLN A 36 0.12 11.42 -12.75
CA GLN A 36 1.32 12.08 -13.27
C GLN A 36 2.03 11.27 -14.37
N SER A 37 1.83 9.94 -14.41
CA SER A 37 2.38 9.03 -15.42
C SER A 37 1.29 8.45 -16.32
N CYS A 38 1.55 7.34 -17.01
CA CYS A 38 0.49 6.49 -17.53
C CYS A 38 -0.15 5.68 -16.41
N LEU A 39 -1.39 5.21 -16.58
CA LEU A 39 -2.00 4.23 -15.70
C LEU A 39 -1.23 2.90 -15.80
N PHE A 40 -1.28 2.13 -14.72
CA PHE A 40 -0.67 0.79 -14.63
C PHE A 40 0.86 0.81 -14.82
N ASN A 41 1.51 1.91 -14.41
CA ASN A 41 2.95 2.11 -14.50
C ASN A 41 3.73 1.39 -13.37
N ALA A 42 5.07 1.43 -13.49
CA ALA A 42 6.01 0.90 -12.50
C ALA A 42 6.68 1.96 -11.60
N SER A 43 6.25 3.22 -11.71
CA SER A 43 6.86 4.37 -11.01
C SER A 43 6.43 4.48 -9.55
N GLY A 44 5.33 3.83 -9.14
CA GLY A 44 4.85 3.80 -7.75
C GLY A 44 4.85 2.42 -7.10
N SER A 45 3.81 2.14 -6.31
CA SER A 45 3.69 0.94 -5.47
C SER A 45 2.72 -0.12 -6.03
N SER A 46 1.94 0.24 -7.06
CA SER A 46 0.84 -0.58 -7.61
C SER A 46 1.27 -1.50 -8.76
N ASN A 47 2.58 -1.61 -9.05
CA ASN A 47 3.11 -2.53 -10.05
C ASN A 47 3.19 -3.97 -9.51
N ASP A 48 3.74 -4.89 -10.33
CA ASP A 48 3.91 -6.33 -10.06
C ASP A 48 2.69 -7.20 -10.44
N LEU A 49 2.85 -8.53 -10.38
CA LEU A 49 1.81 -9.51 -10.69
C LEU A 49 0.92 -9.82 -9.48
N ALA A 50 1.50 -9.84 -8.27
CA ALA A 50 0.86 -10.42 -7.10
C ALA A 50 1.07 -9.59 -5.82
N ARG A 51 0.06 -9.57 -4.96
CA ARG A 51 0.12 -9.03 -3.58
C ARG A 51 -0.65 -9.94 -2.64
N MET A 52 -0.23 -10.00 -1.38
CA MET A 52 -0.93 -10.81 -0.38
C MET A 52 -2.24 -10.16 0.02
N TYR A 53 -3.34 -10.88 -0.14
CA TYR A 53 -4.57 -10.68 0.63
C TYR A 53 -4.41 -11.42 1.95
N ARG A 54 -4.14 -10.66 3.02
CA ARG A 54 -3.84 -11.17 4.36
C ARG A 54 -4.91 -10.73 5.37
N THR A 55 -5.34 -11.66 6.21
CA THR A 55 -6.30 -11.45 7.30
C THR A 55 -5.71 -11.74 8.68
N MET A 56 -4.56 -12.42 8.76
CA MET A 56 -3.87 -12.70 10.03
C MET A 56 -3.15 -11.45 10.56
N TYR A 57 -3.71 -10.75 11.54
CA TYR A 57 -3.15 -9.54 12.17
C TYR A 57 -3.02 -9.67 13.68
N THR A 58 -1.92 -9.16 14.24
CA THR A 58 -1.68 -9.12 15.69
C THR A 58 -2.55 -8.05 16.37
N GLU A 59 -2.70 -6.89 15.74
CA GLU A 59 -3.45 -5.76 16.27
C GLU A 59 -4.96 -5.99 16.07
N PRO A 60 -5.79 -5.91 17.13
CA PRO A 60 -7.23 -6.19 17.03
C PRO A 60 -7.95 -5.32 16.00
N PHE A 61 -7.66 -4.01 15.94
CA PHE A 61 -8.31 -3.10 14.99
C PHE A 61 -7.97 -3.43 13.54
N MET A 62 -6.73 -3.86 13.26
CA MET A 62 -6.34 -4.31 11.92
C MET A 62 -6.97 -5.66 11.56
N ALA A 63 -7.11 -6.57 12.51
CA ALA A 63 -7.80 -7.84 12.29
C ALA A 63 -9.29 -7.62 12.00
N GLU A 64 -9.96 -6.73 12.74
CA GLU A 64 -11.35 -6.35 12.48
C GLU A 64 -11.51 -5.66 11.11
N LEU A 65 -10.56 -4.77 10.75
CA LEU A 65 -10.54 -4.13 9.43
C LEU A 65 -10.38 -5.16 8.31
N ALA A 66 -9.47 -6.13 8.48
CA ALA A 66 -9.22 -7.18 7.51
C ALA A 66 -10.43 -8.10 7.35
N TYR A 67 -11.10 -8.45 8.45
CA TYR A 67 -12.35 -9.20 8.44
C TYR A 67 -13.46 -8.46 7.69
N LYS A 68 -13.70 -7.18 8.00
CA LYS A 68 -14.67 -6.35 7.27
C LYS A 68 -14.34 -6.25 5.78
N SER A 69 -13.05 -6.18 5.43
CA SER A 69 -12.62 -6.10 4.03
C SER A 69 -13.07 -7.29 3.18
N MET A 70 -13.28 -8.48 3.78
CA MET A 70 -13.66 -9.69 3.05
C MET A 70 -14.98 -9.49 2.29
N GLY A 71 -15.99 -8.93 2.96
CA GLY A 71 -17.29 -8.64 2.33
C GLY A 71 -17.17 -7.61 1.22
N ILE A 72 -16.40 -6.55 1.44
CA ILE A 72 -16.20 -5.46 0.47
C ILE A 72 -15.47 -5.97 -0.78
N TRP A 73 -14.49 -6.86 -0.61
CA TRP A 73 -13.86 -7.52 -1.74
C TRP A 73 -14.83 -8.39 -2.53
N ASN A 74 -15.70 -9.14 -1.87
CA ASN A 74 -16.70 -9.96 -2.54
C ASN A 74 -17.66 -9.08 -3.37
N GLU A 75 -18.08 -7.93 -2.83
CA GLU A 75 -18.87 -6.94 -3.56
C GLU A 75 -18.14 -6.43 -4.81
N LEU A 76 -16.85 -6.08 -4.68
CA LEU A 76 -16.05 -5.65 -5.83
C LEU A 76 -15.93 -6.76 -6.89
N GLU A 77 -15.72 -8.02 -6.49
CA GLU A 77 -15.62 -9.16 -7.41
C GLU A 77 -16.96 -9.44 -8.12
N MET A 78 -18.09 -9.22 -7.43
CA MET A 78 -19.43 -9.26 -8.03
C MET A 78 -19.61 -8.17 -9.09
N ASP A 79 -19.23 -6.93 -8.78
CA ASP A 79 -19.29 -5.81 -9.74
C ASP A 79 -18.31 -6.02 -10.91
N ALA A 80 -17.16 -6.63 -10.65
CA ALA A 80 -16.16 -6.97 -11.66
C ALA A 80 -16.64 -8.06 -12.63
N GLY A 81 -17.53 -8.95 -12.18
CA GLY A 81 -17.97 -10.15 -12.90
C GLY A 81 -16.91 -11.25 -12.97
N THR A 82 -15.85 -11.16 -12.16
CA THR A 82 -14.74 -12.13 -12.11
C THR A 82 -14.04 -12.07 -10.76
N SER A 83 -13.45 -13.18 -10.34
CA SER A 83 -12.55 -13.19 -9.18
C SER A 83 -11.30 -12.34 -9.48
N LEU A 84 -10.93 -11.50 -8.52
CA LEU A 84 -9.73 -10.67 -8.53
C LEU A 84 -8.64 -11.26 -7.62
N ARG A 85 -8.99 -12.28 -6.85
CA ARG A 85 -8.11 -12.98 -5.92
C ARG A 85 -8.23 -14.50 -6.07
N VAL A 86 -7.12 -15.19 -5.79
CA VAL A 86 -7.07 -16.64 -5.65
C VAL A 86 -6.87 -16.97 -4.18
N MET A 87 -7.91 -17.53 -3.54
CA MET A 87 -7.93 -17.83 -2.10
C MET A 87 -7.24 -19.17 -1.81
N SER A 88 -5.91 -19.19 -1.92
CA SER A 88 -5.06 -20.38 -1.68
C SER A 88 -4.65 -20.54 -0.21
N GLY A 89 -4.94 -19.58 0.65
CA GLY A 89 -4.45 -19.51 2.02
C GLY A 89 -3.10 -18.80 2.18
N LEU A 90 -2.66 -18.72 3.44
CA LEU A 90 -1.37 -18.15 3.86
C LEU A 90 -0.80 -18.99 5.01
N LEU A 91 0.45 -19.42 4.87
CA LEU A 91 1.25 -20.00 5.94
C LEU A 91 2.19 -18.94 6.52
N ASN A 92 1.92 -18.49 7.74
CA ASN A 92 2.92 -17.78 8.54
C ASN A 92 3.73 -18.81 9.32
N PHE A 93 5.05 -18.74 9.32
CA PHE A 93 5.88 -19.69 10.06
C PHE A 93 7.20 -19.10 10.53
N GLY A 94 7.91 -19.80 11.43
CA GLY A 94 9.24 -19.41 11.87
C GLY A 94 9.42 -19.47 13.38
N ASP A 95 10.23 -18.57 13.91
CA ASP A 95 10.53 -18.48 15.34
C ASP A 95 9.34 -17.92 16.12
N ALA A 96 8.64 -18.80 16.87
CA ALA A 96 7.50 -18.43 17.69
C ALA A 96 7.87 -17.50 18.87
N THR A 97 9.16 -17.41 19.22
CA THR A 97 9.66 -16.55 20.30
C THR A 97 10.08 -15.17 19.81
N MET A 98 10.00 -14.90 18.50
CA MET A 98 10.34 -13.60 17.93
C MET A 98 9.41 -12.52 18.51
N GLY A 99 9.99 -11.69 19.40
CA GLY A 99 9.30 -10.60 20.10
C GLY A 99 8.98 -9.43 19.18
N ALA A 100 7.86 -8.77 19.46
CA ALA A 100 7.26 -7.72 18.64
C ALA A 100 8.21 -6.53 18.40
N ASP A 101 8.57 -6.32 17.13
CA ASP A 101 8.98 -5.03 16.55
C ASP A 101 9.11 -5.15 15.01
N THR A 102 8.23 -5.95 14.37
CA THR A 102 8.17 -6.00 12.90
C THR A 102 6.93 -5.32 12.37
N PRO A 103 7.04 -4.67 11.20
CA PRO A 103 5.92 -4.38 10.30
C PRO A 103 4.73 -5.34 10.33
N GLU A 104 4.99 -6.64 10.27
CA GLU A 104 3.99 -7.68 10.06
C GLU A 104 3.49 -8.29 11.38
N GLY A 105 3.92 -7.75 12.52
CA GLY A 105 3.56 -8.22 13.86
C GLY A 105 4.43 -9.39 14.34
N THR A 106 3.80 -10.38 14.96
CA THR A 106 4.47 -11.61 15.44
C THR A 106 3.80 -12.85 14.86
N LEU A 107 4.52 -13.98 14.83
CA LEU A 107 3.99 -15.23 14.30
C LEU A 107 2.70 -15.67 15.01
N MET A 108 2.69 -15.65 16.35
CA MET A 108 1.56 -16.17 17.15
C MET A 108 0.52 -15.10 17.50
N GLY A 109 0.85 -13.81 17.35
CA GLY A 109 -0.02 -12.68 17.68
C GLY A 109 -1.43 -12.75 17.07
N PRO A 110 -1.60 -13.18 15.79
CA PRO A 110 -2.92 -13.25 15.17
C PRO A 110 -3.92 -14.23 15.79
N ILE A 111 -3.48 -15.25 16.53
CA ILE A 111 -4.34 -16.35 16.99
C ILE A 111 -5.55 -15.85 17.77
N ALA A 112 -5.34 -14.97 18.75
CA ALA A 112 -6.42 -14.47 19.59
C ALA A 112 -7.49 -13.73 18.79
N ASN A 113 -7.09 -12.98 17.75
CA ASN A 113 -8.02 -12.28 16.88
C ASN A 113 -8.75 -13.25 15.93
N LEU A 114 -8.05 -14.25 15.40
CA LEU A 114 -8.67 -15.30 14.57
C LEU A 114 -9.74 -16.05 15.37
N GLU A 115 -9.45 -16.43 16.61
CA GLU A 115 -10.41 -17.08 17.52
C GLU A 115 -11.61 -16.17 17.82
N LYS A 116 -11.36 -14.90 18.17
CA LYS A 116 -12.40 -13.90 18.45
C LYS A 116 -13.34 -13.69 17.25
N LEU A 117 -12.80 -13.67 16.04
CA LEU A 117 -13.54 -13.42 14.80
C LEU A 117 -14.09 -14.71 14.16
N GLY A 118 -13.87 -15.88 14.77
CA GLY A 118 -14.31 -17.17 14.24
C GLY A 118 -13.64 -17.56 12.92
N MET A 119 -12.43 -17.06 12.66
CA MET A 119 -11.68 -17.35 11.44
C MET A 119 -10.89 -18.66 11.59
N PRO A 120 -11.01 -19.62 10.65
CA PRO A 120 -10.31 -20.89 10.72
C PRO A 120 -8.80 -20.72 10.58
N PHE A 121 -8.06 -21.51 11.36
CA PHE A 121 -6.62 -21.65 11.19
C PHE A 121 -6.16 -23.04 11.66
N ARG A 122 -4.98 -23.45 11.20
CA ARG A 122 -4.32 -24.70 11.57
C ARG A 122 -2.88 -24.40 12.00
N ARG A 123 -2.51 -24.82 13.20
CA ARG A 123 -1.10 -24.81 13.62
C ARG A 123 -0.35 -25.94 12.92
N MET A 124 0.90 -25.69 12.55
CA MET A 124 1.74 -26.64 11.83
C MET A 124 3.11 -26.75 12.50
N THR A 125 3.57 -27.98 12.68
CA THR A 125 4.94 -28.29 13.09
C THR A 125 5.90 -28.15 11.91
N LYS A 126 7.20 -28.03 12.19
CA LYS A 126 8.25 -28.17 11.16
C LYS A 126 8.01 -29.33 10.21
N LYS A 127 7.74 -30.53 10.74
CA LYS A 127 7.59 -31.75 9.94
C LYS A 127 6.41 -31.64 8.98
N GLU A 128 5.28 -31.11 9.43
CA GLU A 128 4.12 -30.88 8.56
C GLU A 128 4.44 -29.85 7.48
N MET A 129 5.13 -28.76 7.82
CA MET A 129 5.55 -27.75 6.85
C MET A 129 6.50 -28.31 5.78
N GLU A 130 7.53 -29.08 6.16
CA GLU A 130 8.46 -29.71 5.20
C GLU A 130 7.81 -30.83 4.37
N ASN A 131 6.70 -31.41 4.85
CA ASN A 131 5.94 -32.42 4.10
C ASN A 131 4.97 -31.79 3.08
N GLU A 132 4.36 -30.65 3.42
CA GLU A 132 3.31 -30.02 2.60
C GLU A 132 3.85 -28.92 1.66
N TYR A 133 4.98 -28.29 2.01
CA TYR A 133 5.60 -27.22 1.26
C TYR A 133 7.01 -27.63 0.82
N PRO A 134 7.59 -27.00 -0.22
CA PRO A 134 8.93 -27.32 -0.69
C PRO A 134 10.03 -26.73 0.21
N PHE A 135 9.81 -26.72 1.52
CA PHE A 135 10.80 -26.32 2.52
C PHE A 135 11.74 -27.47 2.85
N LYS A 136 12.95 -27.13 3.30
CA LYS A 136 13.92 -28.08 3.85
C LYS A 136 14.73 -27.44 4.97
N LYS A 137 15.26 -28.28 5.86
CA LYS A 137 16.18 -27.87 6.91
C LYS A 137 15.66 -26.69 7.74
N LEU A 138 14.35 -26.64 7.97
CA LEU A 138 13.80 -25.67 8.91
C LEU A 138 14.34 -25.99 10.32
N PRO A 139 14.65 -24.98 11.15
CA PRO A 139 15.00 -25.19 12.56
C PRO A 139 13.91 -25.98 13.31
N GLU A 140 14.33 -26.86 14.23
CA GLU A 140 13.41 -27.78 14.93
C GLU A 140 12.36 -27.06 15.77
N ALA A 141 12.71 -25.90 16.32
CA ALA A 141 11.83 -25.08 17.14
C ALA A 141 10.85 -24.20 16.33
N TRP A 142 10.89 -24.26 14.99
CA TRP A 142 9.99 -23.45 14.17
C TRP A 142 8.60 -24.06 14.10
N GLU A 143 7.61 -23.18 14.21
CA GLU A 143 6.19 -23.48 14.14
C GLU A 143 5.53 -22.67 13.03
N GLY A 144 4.30 -23.02 12.67
CA GLY A 144 3.53 -22.32 11.67
C GLY A 144 2.05 -22.24 11.98
N ILE A 145 1.38 -21.30 11.32
CA ILE A 145 -0.05 -21.07 11.33
C ILE A 145 -0.50 -20.91 9.87
N PHE A 146 -1.35 -21.82 9.42
CA PHE A 146 -2.01 -21.73 8.13
C PHE A 146 -3.44 -21.22 8.30
N ALA A 147 -3.83 -20.23 7.51
CA ALA A 147 -5.21 -19.72 7.46
C ALA A 147 -5.74 -19.70 6.01
N PRO A 148 -6.86 -20.36 5.70
CA PRO A 148 -7.37 -20.52 4.34
C PRO A 148 -8.02 -19.24 3.77
N ASP A 149 -8.52 -18.33 4.61
CA ASP A 149 -9.17 -17.07 4.20
C ASP A 149 -8.20 -15.98 3.74
N ASN A 150 -7.04 -16.39 3.21
CA ASN A 150 -6.00 -15.54 2.66
C ASN A 150 -5.77 -15.92 1.19
N GLY A 151 -5.19 -15.04 0.40
CA GLY A 151 -5.04 -15.32 -1.03
C GLY A 151 -4.15 -14.37 -1.81
N VAL A 152 -3.94 -14.69 -3.07
CA VAL A 152 -3.13 -13.87 -3.98
C VAL A 152 -4.03 -12.91 -4.74
N ILE A 153 -3.77 -11.62 -4.61
CA ILE A 153 -4.42 -10.58 -5.42
C ILE A 153 -3.79 -10.57 -6.81
N ASN A 154 -4.60 -10.67 -7.85
CA ASN A 154 -4.17 -10.43 -9.23
C ASN A 154 -4.08 -8.91 -9.45
N VAL A 155 -2.89 -8.34 -9.25
CA VAL A 155 -2.67 -6.89 -9.26
C VAL A 155 -3.00 -6.27 -10.62
N PRO A 156 -2.50 -6.80 -11.76
CA PRO A 156 -2.84 -6.25 -13.08
C PRO A 156 -4.35 -6.26 -13.36
N LEU A 157 -5.06 -7.32 -12.97
CA LEU A 157 -6.50 -7.43 -13.16
C LEU A 157 -7.26 -6.47 -12.26
N LEU A 158 -6.88 -6.36 -10.99
CA LEU A 158 -7.50 -5.45 -10.02
C LEU A 158 -7.46 -4.00 -10.52
N VAL A 159 -6.28 -3.47 -10.84
CA VAL A 159 -6.14 -2.05 -11.20
C VAL A 159 -6.88 -1.72 -12.50
N ARG A 160 -6.85 -2.63 -13.49
CA ARG A 160 -7.58 -2.47 -14.74
C ARG A 160 -9.09 -2.55 -14.54
N THR A 161 -9.54 -3.42 -13.64
CA THR A 161 -10.95 -3.56 -13.28
C THR A 161 -11.45 -2.30 -12.59
N LEU A 162 -10.72 -1.75 -11.62
CA LEU A 162 -11.10 -0.51 -10.95
C LEU A 162 -11.17 0.66 -11.93
N ALA A 163 -10.18 0.80 -12.83
CA ALA A 163 -10.21 1.83 -13.86
C ALA A 163 -11.40 1.67 -14.81
N ARG A 164 -11.70 0.44 -15.24
CA ARG A 164 -12.86 0.14 -16.08
C ARG A 164 -14.17 0.46 -15.36
N LEU A 165 -14.37 -0.06 -14.15
CA LEU A 165 -15.59 0.17 -13.38
C LEU A 165 -15.80 1.66 -13.09
N ALA A 166 -14.75 2.38 -12.66
CA ALA A 166 -14.84 3.83 -12.46
C ALA A 166 -15.31 4.54 -13.74
N LYS A 167 -14.72 4.20 -14.89
CA LYS A 167 -15.11 4.75 -16.20
C LYS A 167 -16.56 4.39 -16.57
N ASP A 168 -16.97 3.13 -16.36
CA ASP A 168 -18.33 2.65 -16.67
C ASP A 168 -19.39 3.41 -15.85
N TYR A 169 -19.04 3.85 -14.63
CA TYR A 169 -19.85 4.73 -13.79
C TYR A 169 -19.67 6.24 -14.07
N GLY A 170 -18.92 6.62 -15.10
CA GLY A 170 -18.78 8.01 -15.57
C GLY A 170 -17.57 8.78 -15.03
N ALA A 171 -16.61 8.13 -14.37
CA ALA A 171 -15.36 8.78 -13.97
C ALA A 171 -14.52 9.18 -15.19
N HIS A 172 -13.89 10.35 -15.10
CA HIS A 172 -12.85 10.78 -16.03
C HIS A 172 -11.45 10.47 -15.48
N THR A 173 -10.50 10.21 -16.37
CA THR A 173 -9.09 10.03 -15.98
C THR A 173 -8.19 10.78 -16.95
N LYS A 174 -7.20 11.51 -16.40
CA LYS A 174 -6.18 12.20 -17.17
C LYS A 174 -4.80 11.70 -16.73
N GLN A 175 -4.13 11.03 -17.66
CA GLN A 175 -2.75 10.57 -17.53
C GLN A 175 -1.78 11.72 -17.81
N TYR A 176 -0.50 11.52 -17.49
CA TYR A 176 0.58 12.50 -17.68
C TYR A 176 0.24 13.89 -17.12
N THR A 177 -0.52 13.94 -16.03
CA THR A 177 -1.02 15.16 -15.40
C THR A 177 -0.56 15.20 -13.95
N GLU A 178 0.57 15.85 -13.73
CA GLU A 178 1.15 16.05 -12.41
C GLU A 178 0.42 17.19 -11.69
N VAL A 179 -0.09 16.93 -10.48
CA VAL A 179 -0.65 17.98 -9.62
C VAL A 179 0.49 18.64 -8.85
N LYS A 180 0.66 19.96 -9.02
CA LYS A 180 1.72 20.74 -8.37
C LYS A 180 1.24 21.42 -7.10
N LYS A 181 -0.02 21.86 -7.07
CA LYS A 181 -0.57 22.62 -5.95
C LYS A 181 -2.10 22.60 -5.92
N LEU A 182 -2.65 22.61 -4.72
CA LEU A 182 -4.06 22.82 -4.43
C LEU A 182 -4.22 24.21 -3.83
N VAL A 183 -5.14 25.00 -4.36
CA VAL A 183 -5.40 26.37 -3.91
C VAL A 183 -6.89 26.52 -3.60
N PRO A 184 -7.26 26.92 -2.36
CA PRO A 184 -8.66 27.19 -2.06
C PRO A 184 -9.10 28.45 -2.81
N VAL A 185 -10.28 28.40 -3.41
CA VAL A 185 -10.88 29.50 -4.14
C VAL A 185 -12.37 29.60 -3.82
N LYS A 186 -12.94 30.79 -3.92
CA LYS A 186 -14.39 31.00 -3.83
C LYS A 186 -14.95 31.18 -5.22
N ASP A 187 -15.78 30.24 -5.67
CA ASP A 187 -16.50 30.33 -6.94
C ASP A 187 -17.98 30.54 -6.67
N ASN A 188 -18.54 31.67 -7.12
CA ASN A 188 -19.95 32.02 -6.90
C ASN A 188 -20.38 31.94 -5.42
N GLY A 189 -19.46 32.20 -4.49
CA GLY A 189 -19.71 32.13 -3.05
C GLY A 189 -19.56 30.74 -2.43
N GLU A 190 -19.28 29.71 -3.22
CA GLU A 190 -18.99 28.35 -2.74
C GLU A 190 -17.48 28.12 -2.62
N ASP A 191 -17.06 27.46 -1.54
CA ASP A 191 -15.66 27.06 -1.35
C ASP A 191 -15.34 25.88 -2.29
N THR A 192 -14.36 26.08 -3.18
CA THR A 192 -13.86 25.06 -4.10
C THR A 192 -12.33 25.05 -4.07
N TRP A 193 -11.74 24.05 -4.72
CA TRP A 193 -10.31 23.89 -4.89
C TRP A 193 -9.95 24.09 -6.36
N ARG A 194 -9.02 25.00 -6.62
CA ARG A 194 -8.28 25.04 -7.89
C ARG A 194 -7.10 24.07 -7.81
N VAL A 195 -7.04 23.14 -8.76
CA VAL A 195 -5.98 22.15 -8.87
C VAL A 195 -5.04 22.59 -9.99
N GLU A 196 -3.82 22.99 -9.61
CA GLU A 196 -2.79 23.44 -10.54
C GLU A 196 -1.98 22.24 -11.03
N THR A 197 -1.92 22.04 -12.34
CA THR A 197 -1.30 20.85 -12.94
C THR A 197 -0.30 21.18 -14.05
N ARG A 198 0.64 20.25 -14.27
CA ARG A 198 1.50 20.16 -15.45
C ARG A 198 1.11 18.93 -16.26
N VAL A 199 0.70 19.13 -17.51
CA VAL A 199 0.33 18.07 -18.43
C VAL A 199 1.48 17.85 -19.41
N ASN A 200 1.88 16.60 -19.62
CA ASN A 200 3.01 16.22 -20.46
C ASN A 200 4.31 16.99 -20.11
N GLY A 201 4.52 17.28 -18.81
CA GLY A 201 5.68 18.01 -18.30
C GLY A 201 5.56 19.53 -18.32
N ASP A 202 5.00 20.11 -19.38
CA ASP A 202 5.17 21.55 -19.64
C ASP A 202 3.85 22.36 -19.65
N GLU A 203 2.72 21.76 -20.03
CA GLU A 203 1.47 22.50 -20.23
C GLU A 203 0.76 22.77 -18.90
N ALA A 204 0.55 24.05 -18.58
CA ALA A 204 -0.23 24.46 -17.41
C ALA A 204 -1.73 24.23 -17.66
N VAL A 205 -2.35 23.31 -16.90
CA VAL A 205 -3.80 23.09 -16.96
C VAL A 205 -4.40 23.23 -15.57
N LEU A 206 -5.56 23.87 -15.49
CA LEU A 206 -6.29 24.09 -14.25
C LEU A 206 -7.57 23.25 -14.22
N PHE A 207 -7.80 22.57 -13.12
CA PHE A 207 -9.06 21.91 -12.81
C PHE A 207 -9.69 22.50 -11.55
N ARG A 208 -10.97 22.20 -11.34
CA ARG A 208 -11.70 22.64 -10.16
C ARG A 208 -12.49 21.49 -9.55
N ALA A 209 -12.54 21.45 -8.22
CA ALA A 209 -13.34 20.48 -7.49
C ALA A 209 -13.91 21.04 -6.18
N ARG A 210 -14.98 20.44 -5.69
CA ARG A 210 -15.51 20.72 -4.34
C ARG A 210 -14.70 20.00 -3.26
N LYS A 211 -14.30 18.76 -3.55
CA LYS A 211 -13.54 17.90 -2.65
C LYS A 211 -12.31 17.33 -3.35
N ILE A 212 -11.24 17.07 -2.60
CA ILE A 212 -10.00 16.46 -3.09
C ILE A 212 -9.72 15.19 -2.31
N ILE A 213 -9.27 14.15 -3.01
CA ILE A 213 -8.65 12.95 -2.42
C ILE A 213 -7.20 12.91 -2.87
N ILE A 214 -6.26 12.94 -1.92
CA ILE A 214 -4.83 12.75 -2.19
C ILE A 214 -4.51 11.27 -1.95
N ALA A 215 -4.27 10.52 -3.02
CA ALA A 215 -3.91 9.10 -3.00
C ALA A 215 -2.60 8.86 -3.78
N ALA A 216 -1.63 9.76 -3.60
CA ALA A 216 -0.40 9.83 -4.38
C ALA A 216 0.73 8.92 -3.86
N GLY A 217 0.48 8.07 -2.86
CA GLY A 217 1.46 7.13 -2.31
C GLY A 217 2.75 7.84 -1.87
N ALA A 218 3.90 7.37 -2.36
CA ALA A 218 5.21 7.97 -2.06
C ALA A 218 5.33 9.46 -2.47
N TYR A 219 4.51 9.91 -3.42
CA TYR A 219 4.51 11.30 -3.92
C TYR A 219 3.57 12.22 -3.12
N THR A 220 2.99 11.76 -2.01
CA THR A 220 2.04 12.56 -1.21
C THR A 220 2.60 13.93 -0.81
N ASN A 221 3.86 14.00 -0.40
CA ASN A 221 4.49 15.27 -0.02
C ASN A 221 4.68 16.24 -1.19
N HIS A 222 4.75 15.75 -2.43
CA HIS A 222 4.83 16.62 -3.62
C HIS A 222 3.53 17.40 -3.87
N VAL A 223 2.43 16.99 -3.23
CA VAL A 223 1.14 17.70 -3.25
C VAL A 223 0.91 18.43 -1.92
N VAL A 224 1.13 17.75 -0.79
CA VAL A 224 0.81 18.29 0.55
C VAL A 224 1.67 19.51 0.87
N GLN A 225 2.99 19.43 0.67
CA GLN A 225 3.91 20.51 1.02
C GLN A 225 3.63 21.83 0.29
N PRO A 226 3.56 21.88 -1.06
CA PRO A 226 3.29 23.14 -1.75
C PRO A 226 1.87 23.68 -1.54
N SER A 227 0.92 22.84 -1.11
CA SER A 227 -0.49 23.23 -0.92
C SER A 227 -0.79 23.71 0.50
N PHE A 228 -0.15 23.13 1.51
CA PHE A 228 -0.54 23.29 2.92
C PHE A 228 0.61 23.69 3.86
N ASN A 229 1.83 23.83 3.34
CA ASN A 229 3.02 24.27 4.08
C ASN A 229 3.44 23.34 5.24
N PHE A 230 3.19 22.04 5.12
CA PHE A 230 3.75 21.01 5.98
C PHE A 230 4.05 19.76 5.14
N LYS A 231 4.85 18.83 5.66
CA LYS A 231 5.06 17.53 5.01
C LYS A 231 4.83 16.40 6.01
N LEU A 232 4.60 15.20 5.49
CA LEU A 232 4.55 13.99 6.28
C LEU A 232 5.96 13.40 6.43
N LYS A 233 6.29 12.90 7.63
CA LYS A 233 7.52 12.16 7.95
C LYS A 233 7.42 10.75 7.38
N LEU A 234 7.66 10.66 6.07
CA LEU A 234 7.60 9.41 5.33
C LEU A 234 8.98 8.78 5.22
N ASN A 235 9.07 7.50 5.56
CA ASN A 235 10.20 6.65 5.22
C ASN A 235 9.81 5.75 4.04
N ILE A 236 10.46 5.92 2.89
CA ILE A 236 10.12 5.21 1.66
C ILE A 236 11.15 4.11 1.42
N TRP A 237 10.71 2.87 1.54
CA TRP A 237 11.51 1.69 1.26
C TRP A 237 11.48 1.40 -0.24
N GLU A 238 12.66 1.27 -0.85
CA GLU A 238 12.77 0.72 -2.20
C GLU A 238 12.82 -0.80 -2.13
N MET A 239 11.64 -1.39 -2.04
CA MET A 239 11.47 -2.84 -1.97
C MET A 239 11.96 -3.49 -3.25
N VAL A 240 12.76 -4.54 -3.09
CA VAL A 240 13.16 -5.43 -4.18
C VAL A 240 12.30 -6.69 -4.12
N ALA A 241 11.68 -7.04 -5.24
CA ALA A 241 11.06 -8.35 -5.41
C ALA A 241 11.80 -9.15 -6.48
N SER A 242 11.97 -10.45 -6.22
CA SER A 242 12.63 -11.36 -7.14
C SER A 242 11.71 -12.52 -7.50
N TYR A 243 11.81 -12.93 -8.75
CA TYR A 243 11.08 -14.04 -9.31
C TYR A 243 12.07 -15.12 -9.71
N PHE A 244 11.87 -16.34 -9.24
CA PHE A 244 12.79 -17.46 -9.42
C PHE A 244 12.11 -18.61 -10.14
N SER A 245 12.85 -19.23 -11.05
CA SER A 245 12.42 -20.44 -11.74
C SER A 245 12.26 -21.58 -10.75
N VAL A 246 11.20 -22.36 -10.92
CA VAL A 246 10.95 -23.58 -10.14
C VAL A 246 10.95 -24.80 -11.05
N ASN A 247 11.25 -25.98 -10.50
CA ASN A 247 11.23 -27.23 -11.25
C ASN A 247 9.85 -27.43 -11.90
N ALA A 248 9.83 -27.67 -13.21
CA ALA A 248 8.60 -27.85 -13.97
C ALA A 248 8.10 -29.31 -13.97
N GLY A 249 6.84 -29.51 -14.38
CA GLY A 249 6.26 -30.82 -14.64
C GLY A 249 5.35 -31.36 -13.52
N PRO A 250 4.79 -32.58 -13.68
CA PRO A 250 3.84 -33.16 -12.71
C PRO A 250 4.42 -33.41 -11.32
N SER A 251 5.75 -33.50 -11.21
CA SER A 251 6.49 -33.59 -9.94
C SER A 251 7.35 -32.34 -9.71
N GLY A 252 6.93 -31.21 -10.30
CA GLY A 252 7.57 -29.92 -10.15
C GLY A 252 7.41 -29.33 -8.75
N THR A 253 8.09 -28.22 -8.51
CA THR A 253 8.01 -27.52 -7.23
C THR A 253 6.79 -26.60 -7.23
N LEU A 254 5.87 -26.84 -6.29
CA LEU A 254 4.67 -26.03 -6.09
C LEU A 254 4.60 -25.57 -4.63
N PHE A 255 4.29 -24.29 -4.42
CA PHE A 255 3.84 -23.80 -3.12
C PHE A 255 2.30 -23.92 -3.08
N PRO A 256 1.70 -24.63 -2.11
CA PRO A 256 0.24 -24.76 -2.02
C PRO A 256 -0.46 -23.41 -1.78
N SER A 257 0.23 -22.47 -1.14
CA SER A 257 -0.31 -21.17 -0.78
C SER A 257 0.79 -20.10 -0.73
N MET A 258 0.40 -18.86 -0.42
CA MET A 258 1.36 -17.85 0.01
C MET A 258 2.01 -18.27 1.33
N TRP A 259 3.17 -17.71 1.62
CA TRP A 259 3.83 -17.92 2.91
C TRP A 259 4.61 -16.69 3.35
N PHE A 260 4.74 -16.52 4.67
CA PHE A 260 5.56 -15.50 5.32
C PHE A 260 6.37 -16.14 6.45
N GLN A 261 7.67 -15.87 6.49
CA GLN A 261 8.61 -16.43 7.45
C GLN A 261 9.05 -15.36 8.45
N PHE A 262 8.98 -15.67 9.74
CA PHE A 262 9.35 -14.82 10.87
C PHE A 262 10.63 -15.33 11.53
N ALA A 263 11.69 -14.53 11.56
CA ALA A 263 12.89 -14.80 12.34
C ALA A 263 13.59 -13.49 12.71
N ASN A 264 14.31 -13.52 13.83
CA ASN A 264 15.12 -12.40 14.28
C ASN A 264 16.18 -12.00 13.25
N ASP A 265 16.44 -10.70 13.18
CA ASP A 265 17.52 -10.13 12.38
C ASP A 265 18.85 -10.82 12.67
N LYS A 266 19.64 -10.99 11.61
CA LYS A 266 20.96 -11.59 11.71
C LYS A 266 21.99 -10.65 11.09
N HIS A 267 22.97 -10.23 11.88
CA HIS A 267 24.00 -9.27 11.46
C HIS A 267 23.43 -7.94 10.92
N GLY A 268 22.33 -7.46 11.50
CA GLY A 268 21.67 -6.22 11.07
C GLY A 268 20.89 -6.32 9.75
N ARG A 269 20.65 -7.55 9.27
CA ARG A 269 19.84 -7.83 8.08
C ARG A 269 18.54 -8.52 8.51
N SER A 270 17.43 -8.10 7.91
CA SER A 270 16.12 -8.72 8.11
C SER A 270 16.16 -10.20 7.74
N ARG A 271 15.49 -11.01 8.54
CA ARG A 271 15.23 -12.43 8.25
C ARG A 271 13.75 -12.73 8.10
N LEU A 272 13.00 -11.70 7.71
CA LEU A 272 11.62 -11.85 7.27
C LEU A 272 11.62 -12.09 5.76
N PHE A 273 10.94 -13.16 5.34
CA PHE A 273 10.82 -13.50 3.93
C PHE A 273 9.38 -13.81 3.60
N TYR A 274 9.01 -13.59 2.36
CA TYR A 274 7.68 -13.94 1.89
C TYR A 274 7.75 -14.52 0.49
N GLY A 275 6.76 -15.34 0.17
CA GLY A 275 6.65 -15.94 -1.14
C GLY A 275 5.23 -16.22 -1.57
N PHE A 276 5.10 -16.40 -2.87
CA PHE A 276 3.84 -16.65 -3.56
C PHE A 276 3.91 -17.97 -4.32
N PRO A 277 2.79 -18.67 -4.48
CA PRO A 277 2.68 -19.71 -5.48
C PRO A 277 2.89 -19.11 -6.88
N THR A 278 3.18 -19.97 -7.86
CA THR A 278 3.10 -19.60 -9.27
C THR A 278 1.67 -19.13 -9.57
N VAL A 279 1.53 -18.06 -10.34
CA VAL A 279 0.21 -17.49 -10.69
C VAL A 279 -0.08 -17.68 -12.18
N GLU A 280 -1.34 -17.98 -12.53
CA GLU A 280 -1.75 -18.30 -13.90
C GLU A 280 -1.59 -17.12 -14.88
N TRP A 281 -1.60 -15.88 -14.38
CA TRP A 281 -1.40 -14.67 -15.17
C TRP A 281 0.08 -14.22 -15.24
N GLY A 282 0.99 -15.02 -14.69
CA GLY A 282 2.43 -14.79 -14.71
C GLY A 282 3.17 -15.77 -15.63
N PRO A 283 4.49 -15.61 -15.78
CA PRO A 283 5.31 -16.59 -16.47
C PRO A 283 5.19 -17.98 -15.81
N PRO A 284 5.04 -19.07 -16.59
CA PRO A 284 4.90 -20.41 -16.05
C PRO A 284 6.18 -20.85 -15.33
N ASN A 285 6.03 -21.61 -14.25
CA ASN A 285 7.14 -22.13 -13.44
C ASN A 285 8.04 -21.04 -12.86
N VAL A 286 7.48 -19.87 -12.53
CA VAL A 286 8.20 -18.81 -11.84
C VAL A 286 7.43 -18.39 -10.60
N CYS A 287 8.08 -18.44 -9.44
CA CYS A 287 7.50 -18.02 -8.17
C CYS A 287 8.15 -16.72 -7.68
N ARG A 288 7.39 -15.89 -6.96
CA ARG A 288 7.93 -14.68 -6.33
C ARG A 288 8.40 -15.03 -4.93
N ILE A 289 9.63 -14.67 -4.61
CA ILE A 289 10.21 -14.80 -3.27
C ILE A 289 11.06 -13.55 -3.01
N ALA A 290 10.92 -12.95 -1.83
CA ALA A 290 11.69 -11.77 -1.47
C ALA A 290 11.86 -11.65 0.05
N VAL A 291 12.91 -10.95 0.44
CA VAL A 291 13.07 -10.42 1.80
C VAL A 291 12.03 -9.32 2.06
N ASP A 292 11.43 -9.30 3.24
CA ASP A 292 10.57 -8.21 3.72
C ASP A 292 11.42 -7.14 4.41
N ALA A 293 12.24 -6.48 3.61
CA ALA A 293 13.01 -5.31 3.99
C ALA A 293 13.48 -4.57 2.73
N ALA A 294 13.91 -3.33 2.94
CA ALA A 294 14.69 -2.61 1.95
C ALA A 294 15.97 -2.10 2.59
N THR A 295 17.10 -2.43 1.97
CA THR A 295 18.39 -1.84 2.34
C THR A 295 18.43 -0.36 2.01
N ARG A 296 17.82 0.04 0.88
CA ARG A 296 17.74 1.44 0.47
C ARG A 296 16.41 2.04 0.92
N GLN A 297 16.53 3.07 1.76
CA GLN A 297 15.42 3.85 2.29
C GLN A 297 15.65 5.31 1.94
N ILE A 298 14.62 5.97 1.42
CA ILE A 298 14.66 7.35 0.95
C ILE A 298 13.53 8.15 1.59
N THR A 299 13.65 9.47 1.62
CA THR A 299 12.63 10.37 2.18
C THR A 299 11.78 11.04 1.10
N ASP A 300 12.21 10.97 -0.15
CA ASP A 300 11.52 11.57 -1.29
C ASP A 300 11.65 10.65 -2.52
N PRO A 301 10.55 10.40 -3.27
CA PRO A 301 10.58 9.53 -4.44
C PRO A 301 11.43 10.05 -5.61
N SER A 302 11.81 11.33 -5.63
CA SER A 302 12.78 11.87 -6.61
C SER A 302 14.18 11.29 -6.43
N LEU A 303 14.50 10.77 -5.24
CA LEU A 303 15.76 10.09 -4.95
C LEU A 303 15.76 8.64 -5.45
N ARG A 304 14.67 8.14 -6.04
CA ARG A 304 14.53 6.74 -6.47
C ARG A 304 15.59 6.37 -7.51
N CYS A 305 16.20 5.19 -7.38
CA CYS A 305 17.07 4.62 -8.40
C CYS A 305 16.31 3.60 -9.25
N GLY A 306 15.52 4.07 -10.22
CA GLY A 306 14.51 3.25 -10.90
C GLY A 306 15.03 2.02 -11.67
N SER A 307 16.29 2.03 -12.12
CA SER A 307 16.85 0.98 -12.98
C SER A 307 17.80 0.01 -12.27
N VAL A 308 18.06 0.23 -10.97
CA VAL A 308 19.02 -0.58 -10.21
C VAL A 308 18.37 -1.07 -8.93
N VAL A 309 18.11 -2.37 -8.88
CA VAL A 309 17.70 -3.07 -7.66
C VAL A 309 18.91 -3.31 -6.77
N ASN A 310 18.72 -3.26 -5.45
CA ASN A 310 19.82 -3.47 -4.52
C ASN A 310 20.28 -4.95 -4.54
N PRO A 311 21.56 -5.24 -4.84
CA PRO A 311 22.06 -6.61 -4.90
C PRO A 311 22.06 -7.32 -3.54
N GLU A 312 22.12 -6.61 -2.41
CA GLU A 312 22.11 -7.22 -1.08
C GLU A 312 20.75 -7.86 -0.77
N ASP A 313 19.65 -7.20 -1.13
CA ASP A 313 18.28 -7.70 -0.91
C ASP A 313 18.01 -8.97 -1.76
N ILE A 314 18.56 -9.00 -2.98
CA ILE A 314 18.55 -10.20 -3.83
C ILE A 314 19.37 -11.30 -3.17
N HIS A 315 20.59 -10.99 -2.71
CA HIS A 315 21.49 -11.96 -2.10
C HIS A 315 20.87 -12.63 -0.88
N ASP A 316 20.25 -11.85 0.02
CA ASP A 316 19.56 -12.37 1.20
C ASP A 316 18.46 -13.37 0.81
N THR A 317 17.69 -13.04 -0.22
CA THR A 317 16.66 -13.90 -0.79
C THR A 317 17.27 -15.19 -1.36
N GLN A 318 18.37 -15.09 -2.12
CA GLN A 318 19.06 -16.25 -2.68
C GLN A 318 19.62 -17.17 -1.60
N GLN A 319 20.17 -16.63 -0.51
CA GLN A 319 20.63 -17.44 0.62
C GLN A 319 19.47 -18.18 1.28
N PHE A 320 18.33 -17.51 1.51
CA PHE A 320 17.15 -18.17 2.04
C PHE A 320 16.69 -19.33 1.15
N ILE A 321 16.61 -19.12 -0.17
CA ILE A 321 16.22 -20.17 -1.13
C ILE A 321 17.21 -21.34 -1.08
N LYS A 322 18.51 -21.05 -1.11
CA LYS A 322 19.58 -22.06 -1.06
C LYS A 322 19.47 -22.96 0.18
N GLU A 323 19.28 -22.33 1.33
CA GLU A 323 19.25 -22.96 2.64
C GLU A 323 17.95 -23.76 2.84
N HIS A 324 16.81 -23.16 2.49
CA HIS A 324 15.50 -23.59 2.97
C HIS A 324 14.51 -24.06 1.90
N LEU A 325 14.84 -24.00 0.60
CA LEU A 325 13.90 -24.43 -0.45
C LEU A 325 14.43 -25.56 -1.34
N VAL A 326 13.50 -26.39 -1.81
CA VAL A 326 13.74 -27.49 -2.76
C VAL A 326 13.18 -27.12 -4.14
N GLY A 327 14.00 -27.32 -5.18
CA GLY A 327 13.58 -27.15 -6.58
C GLY A 327 13.22 -25.72 -7.00
N VAL A 328 13.79 -24.73 -6.31
CA VAL A 328 13.80 -23.32 -6.73
C VAL A 328 15.23 -22.96 -7.08
N ASP A 329 15.45 -22.35 -8.26
CA ASP A 329 16.77 -21.89 -8.67
C ASP A 329 17.18 -20.65 -7.86
N HIS A 330 18.13 -20.81 -6.95
CA HIS A 330 18.65 -19.72 -6.12
C HIS A 330 19.74 -18.90 -6.81
N MET A 331 20.34 -19.38 -7.92
CA MET A 331 21.54 -18.77 -8.50
C MET A 331 21.23 -17.50 -9.28
N THR A 332 20.11 -17.45 -9.98
CA THR A 332 19.75 -16.30 -10.82
C THR A 332 18.24 -16.10 -10.81
N PRO A 333 17.75 -14.92 -10.37
CA PRO A 333 16.35 -14.56 -10.57
C PRO A 333 16.01 -14.57 -12.06
N ALA A 334 14.85 -15.14 -12.42
CA ALA A 334 14.29 -15.03 -13.77
C ALA A 334 14.02 -13.56 -14.13
N TYR A 335 13.55 -12.77 -13.16
CA TYR A 335 13.54 -11.31 -13.23
C TYR A 335 13.42 -10.69 -11.83
N THR A 336 13.70 -9.40 -11.76
CA THR A 336 13.57 -8.59 -10.55
C THR A 336 12.77 -7.33 -10.84
N LEU A 337 12.21 -6.74 -9.80
CA LEU A 337 11.58 -5.43 -9.86
C LEU A 337 11.80 -4.66 -8.58
N SER A 338 11.68 -3.34 -8.68
CA SER A 338 11.63 -2.42 -7.55
C SER A 338 10.22 -1.83 -7.44
N CYS A 339 9.74 -1.64 -6.21
CA CYS A 339 8.58 -0.82 -5.91
C CYS A 339 8.83 0.04 -4.67
N LEU A 340 7.99 1.05 -4.48
CA LEU A 340 8.08 1.94 -3.32
C LEU A 340 7.09 1.49 -2.25
N GLN A 341 7.54 1.31 -1.02
CA GLN A 341 6.68 1.16 0.15
C GLN A 341 6.86 2.38 1.04
N THR A 342 5.77 3.11 1.25
CA THR A 342 5.77 4.29 2.11
C THR A 342 5.41 3.86 3.53
N ASN A 343 6.20 4.25 4.51
CA ASN A 343 6.01 3.92 5.91
C ASN A 343 5.99 5.21 6.75
N THR A 344 5.20 5.19 7.82
CA THR A 344 5.28 6.11 8.96
C THR A 344 6.06 5.45 10.10
N PHE A 345 6.33 6.19 11.18
CA PHE A 345 7.10 5.68 12.33
C PHE A 345 6.51 4.40 12.97
N ASP A 346 5.19 4.21 12.86
CA ASP A 346 4.43 3.08 13.37
C ASP A 346 4.02 2.06 12.28
N ASN A 347 4.43 2.30 11.04
CA ASN A 347 4.06 1.54 9.85
C ASN A 347 2.54 1.46 9.54
N MET A 348 1.72 2.32 10.16
CA MET A 348 0.27 2.38 9.93
C MET A 348 -0.08 3.30 8.75
N PHE A 349 -1.33 3.20 8.29
CA PHE A 349 -1.85 4.10 7.27
C PHE A 349 -1.91 5.55 7.79
N VAL A 350 -1.94 6.50 6.88
CA VAL A 350 -2.56 7.80 7.11
C VAL A 350 -3.85 7.78 6.29
N LEU A 351 -4.99 7.90 6.97
CA LEU A 351 -6.31 7.99 6.35
C LEU A 351 -7.12 9.02 7.13
N ASP A 352 -7.05 10.27 6.69
CA ASP A 352 -7.63 11.40 7.43
C ASP A 352 -7.88 12.59 6.49
N TYR A 353 -8.43 13.68 7.01
CA TYR A 353 -8.46 14.97 6.34
C TYR A 353 -7.17 15.76 6.58
N ILE A 354 -6.87 16.69 5.68
CA ILE A 354 -5.90 17.76 5.98
C ILE A 354 -6.47 18.61 7.14
N PRO A 355 -5.74 18.78 8.25
CA PRO A 355 -6.26 19.49 9.40
C PRO A 355 -6.64 20.94 9.09
N GLU A 356 -7.71 21.43 9.73
CA GLU A 356 -8.32 22.73 9.43
C GLU A 356 -7.32 23.89 9.49
N GLN A 357 -6.37 23.85 10.43
CA GLN A 357 -5.32 24.87 10.57
C GLN A 357 -4.39 24.99 9.36
N TYR A 358 -4.30 23.97 8.51
CA TYR A 358 -3.45 23.97 7.31
C TYR A 358 -4.22 24.23 6.00
N LEU A 359 -5.56 24.32 6.02
CA LEU A 359 -6.38 24.45 4.80
C LEU A 359 -6.30 25.82 4.10
N GLN A 360 -5.79 26.86 4.77
CA GLN A 360 -5.56 28.20 4.22
C GLN A 360 -6.78 28.81 3.48
N GLY A 361 -8.00 28.53 3.93
CA GLY A 361 -9.23 29.12 3.38
C GLY A 361 -10.16 28.20 2.59
N GLY A 362 -9.89 26.88 2.53
CA GLY A 362 -10.83 25.88 2.01
C GLY A 362 -11.85 25.39 3.04
N ALA A 363 -12.95 24.80 2.59
CA ALA A 363 -13.97 24.24 3.49
C ALA A 363 -13.40 23.11 4.37
N ARG A 364 -13.90 22.99 5.59
CA ARG A 364 -13.56 21.87 6.48
C ARG A 364 -13.87 20.52 5.82
N ASP A 365 -13.05 19.50 6.13
CA ASP A 365 -13.19 18.13 5.63
C ASP A 365 -13.25 18.06 4.09
N SER A 366 -12.59 18.98 3.38
CA SER A 366 -12.63 19.07 1.92
C SER A 366 -11.47 18.40 1.20
N VAL A 367 -10.40 18.06 1.92
CA VAL A 367 -9.24 17.35 1.37
C VAL A 367 -8.97 16.14 2.24
N ALA A 368 -9.29 14.95 1.73
CA ALA A 368 -8.92 13.68 2.35
C ALA A 368 -7.56 13.21 1.81
N VAL A 369 -6.77 12.54 2.64
CA VAL A 369 -5.47 11.97 2.26
C VAL A 369 -5.39 10.51 2.66
N PHE A 370 -4.88 9.70 1.74
CA PHE A 370 -4.43 8.34 2.01
C PHE A 370 -2.96 8.17 1.61
N THR A 371 -2.14 7.69 2.54
CA THR A 371 -0.77 7.23 2.25
C THR A 371 -0.28 6.21 3.26
N ALA A 372 0.90 5.66 3.00
CA ALA A 372 1.63 4.71 3.82
C ALA A 372 0.96 3.32 4.03
N GLY A 373 1.76 2.39 4.54
CA GLY A 373 1.37 1.03 4.95
C GLY A 373 1.12 0.02 3.83
N TRP A 374 0.82 -1.24 4.21
CA TRP A 374 0.62 -2.37 3.28
C TRP A 374 -0.81 -2.47 2.76
N ALA A 375 -1.22 -1.44 2.02
CA ALA A 375 -2.62 -1.15 1.75
C ALA A 375 -3.27 -1.94 0.60
N MET A 376 -2.51 -2.70 -0.21
CA MET A 376 -3.10 -3.36 -1.40
C MET A 376 -4.29 -4.27 -1.03
N LYS A 377 -4.18 -4.98 0.10
CA LYS A 377 -5.24 -5.86 0.60
C LYS A 377 -6.48 -5.14 1.11
N PHE A 378 -6.41 -3.83 1.30
CA PHE A 378 -7.50 -2.97 1.73
C PHE A 378 -8.00 -2.04 0.64
N VAL A 379 -7.55 -2.19 -0.62
CA VAL A 379 -7.92 -1.27 -1.71
C VAL A 379 -9.42 -1.00 -1.82
N PRO A 380 -10.31 -2.01 -1.83
CA PRO A 380 -11.75 -1.75 -1.92
C PRO A 380 -12.28 -1.02 -0.67
N LEU A 381 -11.82 -1.43 0.52
CA LEU A 381 -12.22 -0.83 1.79
C LEU A 381 -11.78 0.63 1.91
N ILE A 382 -10.54 0.94 1.55
CA ILE A 382 -10.02 2.32 1.58
C ILE A 382 -10.70 3.17 0.51
N GLY A 383 -10.99 2.61 -0.67
CA GLY A 383 -11.80 3.29 -1.69
C GLY A 383 -13.16 3.71 -1.14
N ARG A 384 -13.85 2.80 -0.45
CA ARG A 384 -15.14 3.08 0.22
C ARG A 384 -14.98 4.12 1.32
N ALA A 385 -13.94 3.98 2.15
CA ALA A 385 -13.65 4.91 3.23
C ALA A 385 -13.45 6.34 2.73
N LEU A 386 -12.62 6.51 1.68
CA LEU A 386 -12.36 7.82 1.08
C LEU A 386 -13.62 8.42 0.46
N LYS A 387 -14.45 7.60 -0.19
CA LYS A 387 -15.77 8.02 -0.70
C LYS A 387 -16.67 8.51 0.44
N ASP A 388 -16.79 7.74 1.52
CA ASP A 388 -17.64 8.11 2.65
C ASP A 388 -17.16 9.37 3.34
N MET A 389 -15.84 9.54 3.49
CA MET A 389 -15.24 10.77 3.98
C MET A 389 -15.65 11.98 3.12
N VAL A 390 -15.35 11.97 1.82
CA VAL A 390 -15.59 13.18 1.01
C VAL A 390 -17.07 13.47 0.71
N LEU A 391 -17.93 12.45 0.74
CA LEU A 391 -19.37 12.61 0.45
C LEU A 391 -20.24 12.76 1.70
N ASN A 392 -19.90 12.08 2.80
CA ASN A 392 -20.71 12.02 4.02
C ASN A 392 -20.03 12.70 5.22
N GLY A 393 -18.80 13.19 5.07
CA GLY A 393 -18.03 13.84 6.12
C GLY A 393 -17.41 12.88 7.15
N HIS A 394 -17.64 11.57 7.04
CA HIS A 394 -17.10 10.57 7.96
C HIS A 394 -17.01 9.19 7.32
N SER A 395 -16.19 8.31 7.90
CA SER A 395 -16.09 6.90 7.52
C SER A 395 -15.84 6.07 8.77
N GLU A 396 -16.53 4.93 8.91
CA GLU A 396 -16.26 3.97 10.00
C GLU A 396 -14.88 3.29 9.87
N TYR A 397 -14.23 3.42 8.72
CA TYR A 397 -12.93 2.83 8.42
C TYR A 397 -11.76 3.80 8.62
N ALA A 398 -12.05 5.09 8.81
CA ALA A 398 -11.05 6.11 9.14
C ALA A 398 -10.85 6.14 10.66
N LEU A 399 -10.13 5.14 11.16
CA LEU A 399 -9.93 4.90 12.58
C LEU A 399 -8.97 5.93 13.21
N ASP A 400 -9.04 6.08 14.54
CA ASP A 400 -8.17 7.00 15.29
C ASP A 400 -6.67 6.66 15.10
N GLU A 401 -6.35 5.38 14.93
CA GLU A 401 -5.00 4.87 14.65
C GLU A 401 -4.45 5.33 13.30
N PHE A 402 -5.29 5.84 12.39
CA PHE A 402 -4.89 6.33 11.07
C PHE A 402 -4.85 7.85 10.96
N LYS A 403 -5.17 8.57 12.03
CA LYS A 403 -5.16 10.04 12.04
C LYS A 403 -3.80 10.61 11.67
N ILE A 404 -3.82 11.73 10.94
CA ILE A 404 -2.61 12.39 10.44
C ILE A 404 -1.79 13.07 11.56
N ASP A 405 -2.46 13.47 12.63
CA ASP A 405 -1.88 14.18 13.79
C ASP A 405 -1.61 13.25 14.99
N ARG A 406 -1.75 11.93 14.80
CA ARG A 406 -1.51 10.94 15.87
C ARG A 406 -0.09 11.06 16.41
N LEU A 407 0.02 10.87 17.74
CA LEU A 407 1.25 11.11 18.48
C LEU A 407 2.23 9.96 18.32
N ASP A 408 3.51 10.26 18.15
CA ASP A 408 4.57 9.26 18.26
C ASP A 408 4.98 9.10 19.73
N PRO A 409 4.68 7.97 20.40
CA PRO A 409 5.03 7.76 21.80
C PRO A 409 6.54 7.69 22.05
N LYS A 410 7.36 7.49 21.00
CA LYS A 410 8.83 7.51 21.06
C LYS A 410 9.39 8.93 20.88
N SER A 411 8.57 9.89 20.44
CA SER A 411 8.99 11.28 20.24
C SER A 411 9.16 12.03 21.56
N LYS A 412 10.26 12.79 21.69
CA LYS A 412 10.51 13.70 22.81
C LYS A 412 10.27 15.13 22.36
N GLY A 413 9.03 15.58 22.42
CA GLY A 413 8.70 16.97 22.10
C GLY A 413 9.21 17.98 23.13
N LYS A 414 8.95 19.25 22.85
CA LYS A 414 9.27 20.35 23.77
C LYS A 414 8.62 20.08 25.14
N TYR A 415 9.42 20.15 26.21
CA TYR A 415 9.02 19.83 27.60
C TYR A 415 8.66 18.36 27.88
N GLY A 416 9.10 17.42 27.03
CA GLY A 416 8.92 15.98 27.28
C GLY A 416 7.52 15.45 26.95
N LYS A 417 6.67 16.23 26.28
CA LYS A 417 5.37 15.78 25.76
C LYS A 417 5.54 15.14 24.37
N PRO A 418 4.78 14.08 24.03
CA PRO A 418 4.75 13.56 22.66
C PRO A 418 4.28 14.65 21.67
N GLN A 419 4.87 14.67 20.48
CA GLN A 419 4.47 15.55 19.37
C GLN A 419 3.74 14.75 18.28
N ALA A 420 3.07 15.45 17.36
CA ALA A 420 2.51 14.84 16.17
C ALA A 420 3.62 14.01 15.47
N GLY A 421 3.39 12.70 15.36
CA GLY A 421 4.40 11.75 14.94
C GLY A 421 4.72 11.82 13.46
N ILE A 422 3.78 12.37 12.67
CA ILE A 422 3.79 12.27 11.21
C ILE A 422 3.89 13.64 10.57
N ILE A 423 3.29 14.68 11.14
CA ILE A 423 3.43 16.03 10.60
C ILE A 423 4.83 16.57 10.94
N ASP A 424 5.52 17.04 9.90
CA ASP A 424 6.73 17.84 9.99
C ASP A 424 6.39 19.24 9.48
N GLU A 425 6.31 20.19 10.42
CA GLU A 425 6.12 21.59 10.08
C GLU A 425 7.38 22.09 9.36
N VAL A 426 7.21 22.66 8.18
CA VAL A 426 8.32 23.25 7.44
C VAL A 426 8.53 24.64 8.03
N ASP A 427 9.70 24.90 8.64
CA ASP A 427 10.07 26.22 9.12
C ASP A 427 9.87 27.23 7.97
N ALA A 428 9.00 28.22 8.19
CA ALA A 428 8.65 29.23 7.20
C ALA A 428 9.87 30.06 6.73
N ASP A 429 10.99 29.98 7.44
CA ASP A 429 12.21 30.75 7.19
C ASP A 429 13.00 30.29 5.96
N PHE A 430 12.73 29.11 5.39
CA PHE A 430 13.40 28.65 4.16
C PHE A 430 12.66 28.99 2.85
N ALA A 431 11.41 29.47 2.93
CA ALA A 431 10.64 29.82 1.73
C ALA A 431 11.03 31.19 1.13
N ASN A 432 11.71 32.05 1.89
CA ASN A 432 12.08 33.41 1.46
C ASN A 432 13.51 33.56 0.91
N SER A 433 14.28 32.49 0.78
CA SER A 433 15.69 32.58 0.33
C SER A 433 15.89 32.54 -1.20
N TRP A 434 14.81 32.60 -1.99
CA TRP A 434 14.89 32.57 -3.47
C TRP A 434 14.59 33.92 -4.15
N GLU A 435 14.43 35.01 -3.40
CA GLU A 435 14.26 36.36 -3.98
C GLU A 435 15.58 37.13 -4.18
N HIS A 436 16.74 36.50 -3.92
CA HIS A 436 18.06 37.12 -4.12
C HIS A 436 19.06 36.20 -4.82
N LEU A 437 18.74 35.74 -6.04
CA LEU A 437 19.73 35.34 -7.05
C LEU A 437 19.27 35.71 -8.45
#